data_AF-A0A1V5BLP3-F1
#
_entry.id   AF-A0A1V5BLP3-F1
#
_cell.length_a   1.000
_cell.length_b   1.000
_cell.length_c   1.000
_cell.angle_alpha   90.00
_cell.angle_beta   90.00
_cell.angle_gamma   90.00
#
_symmetry.space_group_name_H-M   'P 1'
#
loop_
_entity.id
_entity.type
_entity.pdbx_description
1 polymer ?
#
loop_
_entity_poly.entity_id
_entity_poly.type
_entity_poly.pdbx_seq_one_letter_code
_entity_poly.pdbx_strand_id
1 'polypeptide(L)'
;MYASEFLELGRKHAGLPGLTMAKLFENYREAYYKLDGSYRHFLLSYDKLAEQDGFIPLFEKVENCYTNWYLNELSMKWCAFLDDGTAWQVPGVTPQQGFYEKYVRRFVSDNERLVVIISDGLRYESAVELNAMLNGEQKGTSKLDVMLGVIPSYTPLGMASLLPHKSIAVTDKADIVIDGISTKGTENREKILKLVKEESIAITYENVMSLTKRQMAEKFSGMKLIYIYHNTIDARGDNAATEHEVFEATEKCFRELSGLVRALRNNISAINILITADHGYIYRRTPLAERDKTPREDAIGIESKRRFILTKADVHIQGTQAFSLNYLAKDKTDIRAIIPRATNCFKAQGSGSCYVHGGTSLQEVVIPVVKFKSDKNLSRSMSAKKVSLNLTNLSRKITSVITHLTFFQNEPVGEKLLPLRVTAYFADEAGNRISNENIIIAESTSSNPGKRTYKEKFTLKDMAYDKAKEYYLILKDEDELVNREYARIPFVIDLVFGGSIQF
;
A
#
# COMPACT_ATOMS: atom_id res chain seq x y z
N MET A 1 -2.33 -3.09 18.75
CA MET A 1 -1.32 -3.75 17.90
C MET A 1 -0.63 -2.75 16.97
N TYR A 2 -1.32 -2.12 16.03
CA TYR A 2 -0.72 -1.17 15.06
C TYR A 2 -0.02 0.04 15.72
N ALA A 3 -0.56 0.58 16.81
CA ALA A 3 0.13 1.62 17.59
C ALA A 3 1.48 1.14 18.15
N SER A 4 1.54 -0.11 18.64
CA SER A 4 2.78 -0.70 19.15
C SER A 4 3.80 -0.89 18.03
N GLU A 5 3.36 -1.42 16.89
CA GLU A 5 4.21 -1.58 15.69
C GLU A 5 4.76 -0.23 15.22
N PHE A 6 3.92 0.79 15.13
CA PHE A 6 4.32 2.16 14.79
C PHE A 6 5.39 2.69 15.74
N LEU A 7 5.17 2.57 17.05
CA LEU A 7 6.13 3.06 18.07
C LEU A 7 7.43 2.24 18.10
N GLU A 8 7.38 0.94 17.80
CA GLU A 8 8.56 0.07 17.68
C GLU A 8 9.42 0.42 16.46
N LEU A 9 8.78 0.59 15.30
CA LEU A 9 9.42 1.14 14.10
C LEU A 9 10.00 2.53 14.40
N GLY A 10 9.25 3.32 15.18
CA GLY A 10 9.66 4.64 15.64
C GLY A 10 10.98 4.63 16.40
N ARG A 11 11.11 3.74 17.38
CA ARG A 11 12.36 3.53 18.12
C ARG A 11 13.48 3.00 17.23
N LYS A 12 13.19 2.00 16.40
CA LYS A 12 14.18 1.38 15.50
C LYS A 12 14.77 2.37 14.49
N HIS A 13 13.98 3.32 14.04
CA HIS A 13 14.34 4.29 13.02
C HIS A 13 14.33 5.74 13.54
N ALA A 14 14.55 5.95 14.85
CA ALA A 14 14.44 7.26 15.50
C ALA A 14 15.21 8.38 14.78
N GLY A 15 16.41 8.05 14.29
CA GLY A 15 17.27 8.99 13.57
C GLY A 15 17.05 9.08 12.07
N LEU A 16 16.07 8.37 11.48
CA LEU A 16 15.77 8.30 10.04
C LEU A 16 17.04 8.49 9.16
N PRO A 17 18.05 7.61 9.28
CA PRO A 17 19.34 7.80 8.63
C PRO A 17 19.20 7.80 7.10
N GLY A 18 19.96 8.64 6.42
CA GLY A 18 19.96 8.75 4.96
C GLY A 18 20.89 9.85 4.53
N LEU A 19 22.17 9.53 4.35
CA LEU A 19 23.23 10.52 4.11
C LEU A 19 23.21 11.10 2.68
N THR A 20 22.40 10.53 1.79
CA THR A 20 22.22 10.99 0.41
C THR A 20 20.75 10.90 0.01
N MET A 21 20.35 11.69 -0.98
CA MET A 21 19.01 11.65 -1.56
C MET A 21 18.59 10.24 -1.99
N ALA A 22 19.45 9.53 -2.73
CA ALA A 22 19.20 8.16 -3.18
C ALA A 22 19.03 7.20 -2.00
N LYS A 23 19.85 7.33 -0.95
CA LYS A 23 19.74 6.46 0.23
C LYS A 23 18.51 6.75 1.06
N LEU A 24 18.09 8.01 1.18
CA LEU A 24 16.87 8.37 1.90
C LEU A 24 15.61 7.87 1.16
N PHE A 25 15.57 8.01 -0.17
CA PHE A 25 14.53 7.44 -1.02
C PHE A 25 14.45 5.92 -0.89
N GLU A 26 15.60 5.23 -0.94
CA GLU A 26 15.69 3.78 -0.77
C GLU A 26 15.23 3.34 0.63
N ASN A 27 15.65 4.04 1.68
CA ASN A 27 15.23 3.71 3.05
C ASN A 27 13.73 3.92 3.24
N TYR A 28 13.14 4.90 2.57
CA TYR A 28 11.68 5.04 2.54
C TYR A 28 11.02 3.82 1.91
N ARG A 29 11.51 3.42 0.72
CA ARG A 29 11.01 2.26 -0.03
C ARG A 29 11.10 0.93 0.73
N GLU A 30 12.16 0.72 1.51
CA GLU A 30 12.42 -0.56 2.19
C GLU A 30 11.88 -0.61 3.63
N ALA A 31 11.79 0.53 4.31
CA ALA A 31 11.51 0.57 5.75
C ALA A 31 10.52 1.65 6.17
N TYR A 32 10.69 2.91 5.74
CA TYR A 32 9.90 4.01 6.34
C TYR A 32 8.45 4.03 5.91
N TYR A 33 8.11 3.52 4.72
CA TYR A 33 6.72 3.34 4.30
C TYR A 33 5.90 2.52 5.32
N LYS A 34 6.53 1.67 6.14
CA LYS A 34 5.85 0.89 7.18
C LYS A 34 5.30 1.76 8.30
N LEU A 35 5.92 2.91 8.58
CA LEU A 35 5.39 3.90 9.52
C LEU A 35 4.09 4.51 8.97
N ASP A 36 4.05 4.84 7.68
CA ASP A 36 2.81 5.29 7.01
C ASP A 36 1.72 4.21 7.04
N GLY A 37 2.10 2.94 6.82
CA GLY A 37 1.20 1.79 6.88
C GLY A 37 0.62 1.55 8.27
N SER A 38 1.47 1.45 9.31
CA SER A 38 1.02 1.23 10.68
C SER A 38 0.18 2.40 11.21
N TYR A 39 0.49 3.65 10.81
CA TYR A 39 -0.34 4.80 11.15
C TYR A 39 -1.72 4.73 10.48
N ARG A 40 -1.78 4.38 9.19
CA ARG A 40 -3.05 4.17 8.48
C ARG A 40 -3.91 3.09 9.13
N HIS A 41 -3.33 1.93 9.43
CA HIS A 41 -4.04 0.83 10.09
C HIS A 41 -4.48 1.17 11.52
N PHE A 42 -3.65 1.94 12.24
CA PHE A 42 -4.02 2.44 13.55
C PHE A 42 -5.26 3.33 13.46
N LEU A 43 -5.28 4.34 12.60
CA LEU A 43 -6.44 5.24 12.47
C LEU A 43 -7.68 4.52 11.95
N LEU A 44 -7.53 3.65 10.95
CA LEU A 44 -8.64 2.83 10.46
C LEU A 44 -9.27 1.96 11.57
N SER A 45 -8.45 1.46 12.50
CA SER A 45 -8.94 0.68 13.64
C SER A 45 -9.54 1.56 14.73
N TYR A 46 -8.93 2.71 14.99
CA TYR A 46 -9.36 3.69 15.98
C TYR A 46 -10.75 4.27 15.64
N ASP A 47 -10.98 4.59 14.37
CA ASP A 47 -12.24 5.14 13.87
C ASP A 47 -13.41 4.14 13.97
N LYS A 48 -13.12 2.84 14.11
CA LYS A 48 -14.12 1.77 14.26
C LYS A 48 -14.46 1.42 15.71
N LEU A 49 -13.78 2.03 16.68
CA LEU A 49 -14.07 1.79 18.09
C LEU A 49 -15.45 2.34 18.45
N ALA A 50 -16.25 1.55 19.17
CA ALA A 50 -17.55 2.00 19.68
C ALA A 50 -17.39 3.12 20.72
N GLU A 51 -16.35 3.05 21.55
CA GLU A 51 -15.96 4.10 22.50
C GLU A 51 -14.47 4.41 22.39
N GLN A 52 -14.16 5.70 22.17
CA GLN A 52 -12.81 6.18 21.91
C GLN A 52 -12.12 6.82 23.13
N ASP A 53 -12.88 7.21 24.16
CA ASP A 53 -12.41 8.00 25.30
C ASP A 53 -11.19 7.38 26.01
N GLY A 54 -11.25 6.07 26.27
CA GLY A 54 -10.14 5.33 26.89
C GLY A 54 -8.87 5.25 26.03
N PHE A 55 -8.96 5.55 24.73
CA PHE A 55 -7.86 5.48 23.78
C PHE A 55 -7.35 6.86 23.32
N ILE A 56 -7.97 7.96 23.77
CA ILE A 56 -7.52 9.33 23.42
C ILE A 56 -6.02 9.53 23.71
N PRO A 57 -5.47 9.17 24.89
CA PRO A 57 -4.03 9.36 25.15
C PRO A 57 -3.13 8.57 24.19
N LEU A 58 -3.59 7.40 23.72
CA LEU A 58 -2.87 6.61 22.74
C LEU A 58 -2.91 7.25 21.36
N PHE A 59 -4.09 7.72 20.94
CA PHE A 59 -4.28 8.47 19.69
C PHE A 59 -3.39 9.71 19.66
N GLU A 60 -3.44 10.55 20.68
CA GLU A 60 -2.63 11.78 20.76
C GLU A 60 -1.13 11.48 20.68
N LYS A 61 -0.69 10.41 21.36
CA LYS A 61 0.71 9.97 21.30
C LYS A 61 1.13 9.53 19.90
N VAL A 62 0.32 8.72 19.22
CA VAL A 62 0.62 8.24 17.86
C VAL A 62 0.56 9.40 16.87
N GLU A 63 -0.48 10.24 16.93
CA GLU A 63 -0.66 11.41 16.07
C GLU A 63 0.50 12.39 16.20
N ASN A 64 0.88 12.73 17.43
CA ASN A 64 2.02 13.62 17.69
C ASN A 64 3.33 13.02 17.16
N CYS A 65 3.54 11.72 17.36
CA CYS A 65 4.74 11.03 16.87
C CYS A 65 4.77 10.97 15.33
N TYR A 66 3.64 10.74 14.69
CA TYR A 66 3.52 10.73 13.23
C TYR A 66 3.74 12.11 12.62
N THR A 67 3.07 13.13 13.15
CA THR A 67 3.07 14.49 12.59
C THR A 67 4.35 15.27 12.90
N ASN A 68 4.76 15.31 14.17
CA ASN A 68 5.83 16.19 14.65
C ASN A 68 7.22 15.55 14.64
N TRP A 69 7.30 14.21 14.69
CA TRP A 69 8.55 13.48 14.49
C TRP A 69 8.63 12.91 13.08
N TYR A 70 7.89 11.85 12.77
CA TYR A 70 8.13 11.06 11.55
C TYR A 70 8.01 11.90 10.27
N LEU A 71 6.84 12.49 10.02
CA LEU A 71 6.59 13.28 8.81
C LEU A 71 7.50 14.51 8.74
N ASN A 72 7.67 15.23 9.86
CA ASN A 72 8.46 16.44 9.91
C ASN A 72 9.96 16.16 9.67
N GLU A 73 10.57 15.26 10.44
CA GLU A 73 12.00 14.92 10.32
C GLU A 73 12.35 14.32 8.97
N LEU A 74 11.51 13.40 8.46
CA LEU A 74 11.71 12.80 7.14
C LEU A 74 11.68 13.88 6.05
N SER A 75 10.67 14.74 6.09
CA SER A 75 10.47 15.77 5.08
C SER A 75 11.53 16.87 5.15
N MET A 76 11.99 17.24 6.35
CA MET A 76 13.08 18.21 6.52
C MET A 76 14.40 17.69 5.94
N LYS A 77 14.75 16.43 6.22
CA LYS A 77 15.94 15.79 5.63
C LYS A 77 15.84 15.67 4.11
N TRP A 78 14.66 15.32 3.61
CA TRP A 78 14.41 15.26 2.18
C TRP A 78 14.56 16.63 1.52
N CYS A 79 13.93 17.67 2.08
CA CYS A 79 14.03 19.04 1.58
C CYS A 79 15.47 19.58 1.59
N ALA A 80 16.29 19.21 2.58
CA ALA A 80 17.69 19.64 2.63
C ALA A 80 18.49 19.18 1.40
N PHE A 81 18.19 18.01 0.84
CA PHE A 81 18.83 17.55 -0.40
C PHE A 81 18.34 18.27 -1.66
N LEU A 82 17.24 19.02 -1.58
CA LEU A 82 16.62 19.72 -2.69
C LEU A 82 17.00 21.21 -2.74
N ASP A 83 17.69 21.73 -1.72
CA ASP A 83 18.03 23.14 -1.59
C ASP A 83 19.16 23.59 -2.54
N ASP A 84 20.00 22.66 -3.00
CA ASP A 84 21.22 22.97 -3.77
C ASP A 84 20.96 23.21 -5.27
N GLY A 85 19.72 23.54 -5.66
CA GLY A 85 19.36 23.75 -7.07
C GLY A 85 19.54 22.51 -7.96
N THR A 86 19.58 21.33 -7.33
CA THR A 86 19.70 20.05 -8.03
C THR A 86 18.52 19.83 -8.96
N ALA A 87 18.78 19.31 -10.17
CA ALA A 87 17.72 18.83 -11.05
C ALA A 87 16.79 17.86 -10.28
N TRP A 88 15.49 17.91 -10.56
CA TRP A 88 14.51 17.02 -9.93
C TRP A 88 14.72 15.58 -10.42
N GLN A 89 15.62 14.87 -9.74
CA GLN A 89 16.03 13.51 -10.06
C GLN A 89 16.58 12.82 -8.82
N VAL A 90 16.40 11.50 -8.74
CA VAL A 90 17.06 10.66 -7.74
C VAL A 90 17.92 9.65 -8.49
N PRO A 91 19.25 9.60 -8.25
CA PRO A 91 20.13 8.65 -8.93
C PRO A 91 19.62 7.21 -8.82
N GLY A 92 19.52 6.52 -9.96
CA GLY A 92 19.07 5.12 -10.03
C GLY A 92 17.55 4.92 -9.96
N VAL A 93 16.76 5.98 -9.76
CA VAL A 93 15.30 5.90 -9.73
C VAL A 93 14.74 6.42 -11.05
N THR A 94 13.76 5.73 -11.61
CA THR A 94 13.10 6.16 -12.84
C THR A 94 12.20 7.36 -12.56
N PRO A 95 12.36 8.48 -13.28
CA PRO A 95 11.42 9.59 -13.17
C PRO A 95 10.06 9.20 -13.74
N GLN A 96 8.97 9.76 -13.22
CA GLN A 96 7.61 9.39 -13.62
C GLN A 96 7.32 9.65 -15.10
N GLN A 97 7.88 10.70 -15.71
CA GLN A 97 7.83 10.91 -17.16
C GLN A 97 8.54 9.79 -17.97
N GLY A 98 9.40 9.00 -17.35
CA GLY A 98 9.98 7.79 -17.94
C GLY A 98 9.05 6.56 -17.91
N PHE A 99 7.83 6.67 -17.38
CA PHE A 99 6.92 5.53 -17.18
C PHE A 99 6.62 4.80 -18.49
N TYR A 100 6.18 5.54 -19.52
CA TYR A 100 5.83 4.95 -20.80
C TYR A 100 7.02 4.19 -21.41
N GLU A 101 8.18 4.84 -21.46
CA GLU A 101 9.39 4.27 -22.04
C GLU A 101 9.83 2.99 -21.32
N LYS A 102 9.88 3.01 -19.98
CA LYS A 102 10.36 1.89 -19.19
C LYS A 102 9.36 0.72 -19.10
N TYR A 103 8.08 1.02 -18.91
CA TYR A 103 7.08 0.00 -18.54
C TYR A 103 6.11 -0.35 -19.65
N VAL A 104 5.86 0.54 -20.62
CA VAL A 104 4.77 0.41 -21.61
C VAL A 104 5.29 0.11 -23.01
N ARG A 105 6.32 0.84 -23.47
CA ARG A 105 6.78 0.85 -24.87
C ARG A 105 7.04 -0.53 -25.46
N ARG A 106 7.64 -1.45 -24.70
CA ARG A 106 7.92 -2.81 -25.17
C ARG A 106 6.65 -3.54 -25.61
N PHE A 107 5.56 -3.44 -24.85
CA PHE A 107 4.32 -4.14 -25.15
C PHE A 107 3.65 -3.60 -26.42
N VAL A 108 3.77 -2.28 -26.63
CA VAL A 108 3.32 -1.64 -27.87
C VAL A 108 4.15 -2.13 -29.06
N SER A 109 5.47 -2.18 -28.91
CA SER A 109 6.42 -2.60 -29.96
C SER A 109 6.23 -4.08 -30.32
N ASP A 110 6.04 -4.93 -29.32
CA ASP A 110 5.83 -6.38 -29.47
C ASP A 110 4.38 -6.74 -29.84
N ASN A 111 3.52 -5.72 -30.01
CA ASN A 111 2.09 -5.86 -30.30
C ASN A 111 1.33 -6.75 -29.27
N GLU A 112 1.83 -6.76 -28.03
CA GLU A 112 1.23 -7.42 -26.88
C GLU A 112 0.16 -6.56 -26.24
N ARG A 113 -0.88 -7.22 -25.70
CA ARG A 113 -1.90 -6.51 -24.94
C ARG A 113 -1.36 -6.12 -23.56
N LEU A 114 -1.54 -4.85 -23.20
CA LEU A 114 -1.22 -4.28 -21.91
C LEU A 114 -2.42 -3.46 -21.40
N VAL A 115 -2.76 -3.67 -20.12
CA VAL A 115 -3.66 -2.80 -19.37
C VAL A 115 -2.85 -1.97 -18.39
N VAL A 116 -3.05 -0.65 -18.37
CA VAL A 116 -2.51 0.27 -17.38
C VAL A 116 -3.67 0.80 -16.55
N ILE A 117 -3.61 0.64 -15.23
CA ILE A 117 -4.57 1.15 -14.28
C ILE A 117 -3.88 2.27 -13.49
N ILE A 118 -4.45 3.47 -13.53
CA ILE A 118 -3.96 4.64 -12.80
C ILE A 118 -4.94 4.90 -11.67
N SER A 119 -4.51 4.67 -10.43
CA SER A 119 -5.29 4.93 -9.23
C SER A 119 -4.84 6.24 -8.60
N ASP A 120 -5.71 7.23 -8.70
CA ASP A 120 -5.50 8.58 -8.18
C ASP A 120 -5.24 8.54 -6.66
N GLY A 121 -4.12 9.13 -6.24
CA GLY A 121 -3.70 9.17 -4.84
C GLY A 121 -3.22 7.84 -4.23
N LEU A 122 -2.91 6.79 -5.00
CA LEU A 122 -2.40 5.52 -4.44
C LEU A 122 -0.95 5.66 -3.92
N ARG A 123 -0.79 5.78 -2.59
CA ARG A 123 0.54 5.86 -1.96
C ARG A 123 1.31 4.54 -2.00
N TYR A 124 2.62 4.64 -1.85
CA TYR A 124 3.53 3.49 -1.93
C TYR A 124 3.25 2.40 -0.89
N GLU A 125 3.01 2.74 0.38
CA GLU A 125 2.70 1.74 1.43
C GLU A 125 1.39 1.00 1.14
N SER A 126 0.42 1.70 0.56
CA SER A 126 -0.86 1.12 0.17
C SER A 126 -0.70 0.17 -1.02
N ALA A 127 0.19 0.50 -1.97
CA ALA A 127 0.54 -0.39 -3.06
C ALA A 127 1.35 -1.63 -2.64
N VAL A 128 2.13 -1.57 -1.55
CA VAL A 128 2.78 -2.75 -0.96
C VAL A 128 1.73 -3.78 -0.52
N GLU A 129 0.68 -3.32 0.17
CA GLU A 129 -0.42 -4.18 0.60
C GLU A 129 -1.27 -4.69 -0.55
N LEU A 130 -1.60 -3.82 -1.52
CA LEU A 130 -2.27 -4.25 -2.75
C LEU A 130 -1.46 -5.32 -3.48
N ASN A 131 -0.15 -5.16 -3.59
CA ASN A 131 0.72 -6.14 -4.25
C ASN A 131 0.73 -7.48 -3.50
N ALA A 132 0.73 -7.48 -2.17
CA ALA A 132 0.61 -8.69 -1.36
C ALA A 132 -0.77 -9.35 -1.57
N MET A 133 -1.85 -8.57 -1.54
CA MET A 133 -3.22 -9.03 -1.80
C MET A 133 -3.35 -9.66 -3.18
N LEU A 134 -2.81 -9.04 -4.23
CA LEU A 134 -2.84 -9.60 -5.59
C LEU A 134 -2.09 -10.94 -5.68
N ASN A 135 -0.96 -11.08 -5.00
CA ASN A 135 -0.23 -12.36 -4.95
C ASN A 135 -0.97 -13.44 -4.15
N GLY A 136 -1.77 -13.07 -3.14
CA GLY A 136 -2.56 -14.01 -2.35
C GLY A 136 -3.89 -14.40 -2.98
N GLU A 137 -4.54 -13.48 -3.69
CA GLU A 137 -5.92 -13.65 -4.16
C GLU A 137 -6.06 -13.94 -5.66
N GLN A 138 -5.07 -13.54 -6.48
CA GLN A 138 -5.20 -13.58 -7.94
C GLN A 138 -4.38 -14.70 -8.58
N LYS A 139 -4.85 -15.19 -9.73
CA LYS A 139 -4.15 -16.17 -10.54
C LYS A 139 -3.09 -15.49 -11.43
N GLY A 140 -1.95 -15.21 -10.83
CA GLY A 140 -0.80 -14.58 -11.48
C GLY A 140 0.27 -14.19 -10.48
N THR A 141 1.29 -13.50 -10.96
CA THR A 141 2.38 -12.98 -10.14
C THR A 141 2.38 -11.46 -10.17
N SER A 142 2.53 -10.85 -9.00
CA SER A 142 2.60 -9.40 -8.82
C SER A 142 3.96 -8.99 -8.25
N LYS A 143 4.61 -8.01 -8.88
CA LYS A 143 5.85 -7.41 -8.41
C LYS A 143 5.68 -5.91 -8.23
N LEU A 144 6.23 -5.36 -7.16
CA LEU A 144 6.24 -3.93 -6.92
C LEU A 144 7.56 -3.32 -7.38
N ASP A 145 7.48 -2.16 -8.01
CA ASP A 145 8.58 -1.28 -8.39
C ASP A 145 8.18 0.16 -8.06
N VAL A 146 9.06 1.12 -8.29
CA VAL A 146 8.86 2.51 -7.88
C VAL A 146 9.40 3.51 -8.91
N MET A 147 8.80 4.70 -8.93
CA MET A 147 9.26 5.86 -9.68
C MET A 147 9.35 7.09 -8.79
N LEU A 148 10.14 8.08 -9.22
CA LEU A 148 10.11 9.42 -8.66
C LEU A 148 9.01 10.23 -9.35
N GLY A 149 8.00 10.62 -8.60
CA GLY A 149 6.88 11.45 -9.03
C GLY A 149 7.31 12.83 -9.53
N VAL A 150 6.48 13.43 -10.36
CA VAL A 150 6.67 14.82 -10.82
C VAL A 150 6.37 15.84 -9.73
N ILE A 151 6.90 17.05 -9.92
CA ILE A 151 6.62 18.21 -9.09
C ILE A 151 6.04 19.36 -9.95
N PRO A 152 4.94 20.00 -9.53
CA PRO A 152 4.14 19.66 -8.35
C PRO A 152 3.49 18.27 -8.49
N SER A 153 3.34 17.55 -7.37
CA SER A 153 2.83 16.18 -7.33
C SER A 153 1.30 16.16 -7.32
N TYR A 154 0.69 16.54 -8.44
CA TYR A 154 -0.76 16.73 -8.57
C TYR A 154 -1.33 16.06 -9.83
N THR A 155 -2.63 15.76 -9.78
CA THR A 155 -3.35 14.94 -10.76
C THR A 155 -3.07 15.31 -12.23
N PRO A 156 -3.21 16.58 -12.68
CA PRO A 156 -3.04 16.92 -14.09
C PRO A 156 -1.65 16.57 -14.64
N LEU A 157 -0.59 16.87 -13.90
CA LEU A 157 0.79 16.61 -14.34
C LEU A 157 1.22 15.17 -14.08
N GLY A 158 0.82 14.59 -12.95
CA GLY A 158 1.08 13.18 -12.64
C GLY A 158 0.46 12.26 -13.70
N MET A 159 -0.83 12.44 -14.03
CA MET A 159 -1.49 11.66 -15.09
C MET A 159 -0.88 11.90 -16.48
N ALA A 160 -0.51 13.14 -16.81
CA ALA A 160 0.16 13.46 -18.07
C ALA A 160 1.49 12.72 -18.20
N SER A 161 2.27 12.65 -17.12
CA SER A 161 3.59 12.03 -17.12
C SER A 161 3.57 10.52 -17.37
N LEU A 162 2.41 9.87 -17.20
CA LEU A 162 2.22 8.45 -17.47
C LEU A 162 1.85 8.15 -18.94
N LEU A 163 1.59 9.17 -19.75
CA LEU A 163 1.24 9.01 -21.17
C LEU A 163 2.49 9.00 -22.06
N PRO A 164 2.43 8.42 -23.28
CA PRO A 164 3.50 8.57 -24.26
C PRO A 164 3.66 10.04 -24.65
N HIS A 165 4.90 10.51 -24.73
CA HIS A 165 5.19 11.89 -25.09
C HIS A 165 6.59 12.02 -25.69
N LYS A 166 6.78 13.03 -26.54
CA LYS A 166 8.11 13.60 -26.84
C LYS A 166 8.41 14.81 -25.97
N SER A 167 7.37 15.52 -25.53
CA SER A 167 7.44 16.70 -24.69
C SER A 167 6.19 16.84 -23.82
N ILE A 168 6.37 17.33 -22.58
CA ILE A 168 5.28 17.76 -21.70
C ILE A 168 5.45 19.27 -21.50
N ALA A 169 4.39 20.03 -21.74
CA ALA A 169 4.37 21.47 -21.55
C ALA A 169 3.27 21.87 -20.56
N VAL A 170 3.60 22.81 -19.68
CA VAL A 170 2.63 23.55 -18.87
C VAL A 170 2.38 24.87 -19.59
N THR A 171 1.11 25.19 -19.83
CA THR A 171 0.73 26.45 -20.49
C THR A 171 0.60 27.60 -19.49
N ASP A 172 0.47 28.81 -20.01
CA ASP A 172 0.19 30.04 -19.25
C ASP A 172 -1.17 30.04 -18.53
N LYS A 173 -1.98 29.00 -18.73
CA LYS A 173 -3.25 28.76 -18.02
C LYS A 173 -3.18 27.56 -17.07
N ALA A 174 -1.97 27.04 -16.80
CA ALA A 174 -1.70 25.82 -16.07
C ALA A 174 -2.30 24.53 -16.68
N ASP A 175 -2.83 24.59 -17.90
CA ASP A 175 -3.19 23.37 -18.64
C ASP A 175 -1.93 22.59 -19.02
N ILE A 176 -2.01 21.26 -18.93
CA ILE A 176 -0.94 20.35 -19.33
C ILE A 176 -1.20 19.86 -20.77
N VAL A 177 -0.17 19.94 -21.60
CA VAL A 177 -0.22 19.59 -23.02
C VAL A 177 0.91 18.61 -23.34
N ILE A 178 0.58 17.55 -24.07
CA ILE A 178 1.53 16.57 -24.63
C ILE A 178 1.48 16.68 -26.14
N ASP A 179 2.63 17.02 -26.74
CA ASP A 179 2.80 17.09 -28.19
C ASP A 179 1.68 17.88 -28.91
N GLY A 180 1.24 18.99 -28.29
CA GLY A 180 0.17 19.87 -28.78
C GLY A 180 -1.26 19.48 -28.39
N ILE A 181 -1.47 18.35 -27.71
CA ILE A 181 -2.78 17.86 -27.27
C ILE A 181 -2.94 18.06 -25.76
N SER A 182 -4.03 18.70 -25.34
CA SER A 182 -4.39 18.80 -23.91
C SER A 182 -4.53 17.42 -23.28
N THR A 183 -4.05 17.23 -22.05
CA THR A 183 -4.22 15.96 -21.31
C THR A 183 -5.51 15.91 -20.49
N LYS A 184 -6.31 16.98 -20.53
CA LYS A 184 -7.55 17.11 -19.77
C LYS A 184 -8.64 16.20 -20.34
N GLY A 185 -9.19 15.34 -19.48
CA GLY A 185 -10.27 14.42 -19.82
C GLY A 185 -9.80 13.16 -20.53
N THR A 186 -10.53 12.07 -20.31
CA THR A 186 -10.21 10.73 -20.82
C THR A 186 -10.12 10.67 -22.34
N GLU A 187 -10.97 11.43 -23.06
CA GLU A 187 -10.98 11.46 -24.52
C GLU A 187 -9.66 11.98 -25.12
N ASN A 188 -9.08 13.04 -24.56
CA ASN A 188 -7.82 13.56 -25.09
C ASN A 188 -6.63 12.66 -24.73
N ARG A 189 -6.68 12.00 -23.56
CA ARG A 189 -5.69 10.98 -23.20
C ARG A 189 -5.75 9.78 -24.16
N GLU A 190 -6.94 9.37 -24.61
CA GLU A 190 -7.09 8.36 -25.66
C GLU A 190 -6.45 8.81 -26.98
N LYS A 191 -6.68 10.05 -27.41
CA LYS A 191 -6.06 10.60 -28.63
C LYS A 191 -4.54 10.52 -28.56
N ILE A 192 -3.95 10.85 -27.41
CA ILE A 192 -2.50 10.77 -27.18
C ILE A 192 -2.00 9.31 -27.28
N LEU A 193 -2.70 8.36 -26.66
CA LEU A 193 -2.34 6.93 -26.76
C LEU A 193 -2.42 6.41 -28.20
N LYS A 194 -3.41 6.87 -28.98
CA LYS A 194 -3.57 6.51 -30.39
C LYS A 194 -2.42 6.97 -31.29
N LEU A 195 -1.68 8.01 -30.91
CA LEU A 195 -0.49 8.44 -31.64
C LEU A 195 0.62 7.37 -31.68
N VAL A 196 0.69 6.49 -30.68
CA VAL A 196 1.68 5.41 -30.60
C VAL A 196 1.09 4.03 -30.92
N LYS A 197 -0.23 3.85 -30.75
CA LYS A 197 -0.92 2.59 -31.02
C LYS A 197 -2.40 2.84 -31.30
N GLU A 198 -2.84 2.69 -32.54
CA GLU A 198 -4.23 2.97 -32.94
C GLU A 198 -5.25 2.14 -32.14
N GLU A 199 -4.92 0.89 -31.80
CA GLU A 199 -5.74 0.01 -30.97
C GLU A 199 -5.64 0.35 -29.46
N SER A 200 -5.69 1.64 -29.13
CA SER A 200 -5.68 2.16 -27.77
C SER A 200 -7.05 2.67 -27.33
N ILE A 201 -7.33 2.54 -26.03
CA ILE A 201 -8.54 3.09 -25.39
C ILE A 201 -8.18 3.66 -24.02
N ALA A 202 -8.77 4.81 -23.69
CA ALA A 202 -8.78 5.35 -22.33
C ALA A 202 -10.21 5.29 -21.77
N ILE A 203 -10.37 4.81 -20.55
CA ILE A 203 -11.70 4.59 -19.94
C ILE A 203 -11.64 4.75 -18.42
N THR A 204 -12.75 5.08 -17.76
CA THR A 204 -12.81 5.14 -16.29
C THR A 204 -13.15 3.78 -15.69
N TYR A 205 -12.76 3.55 -14.45
CA TYR A 205 -13.09 2.35 -13.68
C TYR A 205 -14.60 2.07 -13.66
N GLU A 206 -15.42 3.10 -13.42
CA GLU A 206 -16.89 3.00 -13.35
C GLU A 206 -17.47 2.54 -14.69
N ASN A 207 -16.93 3.07 -15.80
CA ASN A 207 -17.35 2.68 -17.14
C ASN A 207 -16.92 1.26 -17.51
N VAL A 208 -15.82 0.74 -16.94
CA VAL A 208 -15.42 -0.67 -17.12
C VAL A 208 -16.32 -1.58 -16.29
N MET A 209 -16.53 -1.25 -15.02
CA MET A 209 -17.24 -2.12 -14.08
C MET A 209 -18.76 -2.12 -14.26
N SER A 210 -19.32 -1.15 -14.98
CA SER A 210 -20.72 -1.15 -15.40
C SER A 210 -21.02 -2.08 -16.60
N LEU A 211 -19.98 -2.58 -17.29
CA LEU A 211 -20.16 -3.49 -18.42
C LEU A 211 -20.45 -4.91 -17.95
N THR A 212 -21.40 -5.56 -18.62
CA THR A 212 -21.53 -7.02 -18.55
C THR A 212 -20.30 -7.71 -19.13
N LYS A 213 -20.09 -9.00 -18.81
CA LYS A 213 -18.99 -9.80 -19.37
C LYS A 213 -18.94 -9.75 -20.90
N ARG A 214 -20.11 -9.83 -21.56
CA ARG A 214 -20.24 -9.77 -23.02
C ARG A 214 -19.85 -8.40 -23.56
N GLN A 215 -20.39 -7.33 -23.00
CA GLN A 215 -20.07 -5.97 -23.43
C GLN A 215 -18.58 -5.64 -23.21
N MET A 216 -17.98 -6.13 -22.11
CA MET A 216 -16.54 -5.96 -21.87
C MET A 216 -15.70 -6.67 -22.93
N ALA A 217 -16.04 -7.91 -23.28
CA ALA A 217 -15.36 -8.66 -24.34
C ALA A 217 -15.49 -7.97 -25.71
N GLU A 218 -16.69 -7.47 -26.06
CA GLU A 218 -16.94 -6.72 -27.29
C GLU A 218 -16.17 -5.39 -27.31
N LYS A 219 -16.25 -4.60 -26.24
CA LYS A 219 -15.61 -3.28 -26.11
C LYS A 219 -14.08 -3.35 -26.22
N PHE A 220 -13.46 -4.39 -25.63
CA PHE A 220 -12.01 -4.57 -25.63
C PHE A 220 -11.53 -5.58 -26.68
N SER A 221 -12.41 -6.02 -27.59
CA SER A 221 -11.99 -6.82 -28.74
C SER A 221 -11.04 -5.99 -29.61
N GLY A 222 -9.93 -6.61 -30.05
CA GLY A 222 -8.90 -5.93 -30.85
C GLY A 222 -8.02 -4.92 -30.09
N MET A 223 -8.47 -4.35 -28.96
CA MET A 223 -7.70 -3.36 -28.20
C MET A 223 -6.40 -3.97 -27.64
N LYS A 224 -5.31 -3.20 -27.73
CA LYS A 224 -3.95 -3.60 -27.34
C LYS A 224 -3.43 -2.79 -26.15
N LEU A 225 -3.68 -1.48 -26.13
CA LEU A 225 -3.22 -0.61 -25.05
C LEU A 225 -4.42 0.03 -24.35
N ILE A 226 -4.70 -0.41 -23.12
CA ILE A 226 -5.91 -0.03 -22.39
C ILE A 226 -5.50 0.76 -21.16
N TYR A 227 -5.90 2.03 -21.06
CA TYR A 227 -5.69 2.86 -19.88
C TYR A 227 -6.99 3.00 -19.10
N ILE A 228 -6.97 2.65 -17.81
CA ILE A 228 -8.12 2.71 -16.90
C ILE A 228 -7.82 3.69 -15.78
N TYR A 229 -8.68 4.68 -15.59
CA TYR A 229 -8.54 5.70 -14.55
C TYR A 229 -9.47 5.39 -13.38
N HIS A 230 -8.92 5.31 -12.17
CA HIS A 230 -9.61 4.97 -10.92
C HIS A 230 -9.37 6.09 -9.90
N ASN A 231 -10.42 6.54 -9.19
CA ASN A 231 -10.34 7.75 -8.34
C ASN A 231 -11.02 7.56 -6.96
N THR A 232 -10.90 6.39 -6.33
CA THR A 232 -11.58 6.19 -5.02
C THR A 232 -10.89 6.92 -3.87
N ILE A 233 -9.55 6.98 -3.84
CA ILE A 233 -8.80 7.55 -2.72
C ILE A 233 -8.86 9.07 -2.77
N ASP A 234 -8.39 9.68 -3.87
CA ASP A 234 -8.32 11.14 -4.00
C ASP A 234 -9.72 11.79 -3.96
N ALA A 235 -10.73 11.22 -4.62
CA ALA A 235 -12.10 11.75 -4.53
C ALA A 235 -12.70 11.77 -3.10
N ARG A 236 -12.15 11.01 -2.15
CA ARG A 236 -12.53 11.11 -0.74
C ARG A 236 -11.57 12.01 0.05
N GLY A 237 -10.28 11.97 -0.27
CA GLY A 237 -9.25 12.80 0.34
C GLY A 237 -9.42 14.29 0.05
N ASP A 238 -9.58 14.70 -1.21
CA ASP A 238 -9.60 16.11 -1.63
C ASP A 238 -10.92 16.83 -1.32
N ASN A 239 -11.91 16.11 -0.76
CA ASN A 239 -13.15 16.70 -0.30
C ASN A 239 -13.13 16.88 1.23
N ALA A 240 -13.18 18.14 1.66
CA ALA A 240 -13.17 18.53 3.08
C ALA A 240 -14.19 17.80 3.96
N ALA A 241 -15.35 17.42 3.42
CA ALA A 241 -16.39 16.71 4.17
C ALA A 241 -16.06 15.22 4.40
N THR A 242 -15.16 14.65 3.58
CA THR A 242 -14.84 13.21 3.57
C THR A 242 -13.36 12.91 3.75
N GLU A 243 -12.49 13.92 3.93
CA GLU A 243 -11.03 13.72 4.01
C GLU A 243 -10.63 12.73 5.12
N HIS A 244 -11.43 12.63 6.18
CA HIS A 244 -11.27 11.68 7.27
C HIS A 244 -11.52 10.21 6.91
N GLU A 245 -12.23 9.96 5.81
CA GLU A 245 -12.58 8.63 5.30
C GLU A 245 -11.50 8.06 4.36
N VAL A 246 -10.42 8.80 4.07
CA VAL A 246 -9.42 8.41 3.06
C VAL A 246 -8.81 7.02 3.29
N PHE A 247 -8.67 6.60 4.55
CA PHE A 247 -8.15 5.27 4.87
C PHE A 247 -9.19 4.16 4.68
N GLU A 248 -10.48 4.44 4.87
CA GLU A 248 -11.55 3.51 4.45
C GLU A 248 -11.66 3.44 2.92
N ALA A 249 -11.48 4.58 2.25
CA ALA A 249 -11.42 4.67 0.80
C ALA A 249 -10.23 3.86 0.25
N THR A 250 -9.11 3.80 0.99
CA THR A 250 -7.97 2.93 0.66
C THR A 250 -8.34 1.45 0.70
N GLU A 251 -9.06 1.00 1.74
CA GLU A 251 -9.56 -0.39 1.81
C GLU A 251 -10.56 -0.72 0.70
N LYS A 252 -11.41 0.25 0.33
CA LYS A 252 -12.31 0.13 -0.82
C LYS A 252 -11.52 0.02 -2.12
N CYS A 253 -10.53 0.88 -2.33
CA CYS A 253 -9.62 0.87 -3.48
C CYS A 253 -8.98 -0.51 -3.68
N PHE A 254 -8.52 -1.17 -2.61
CA PHE A 254 -7.95 -2.53 -2.72
C PHE A 254 -8.94 -3.55 -3.28
N ARG A 255 -10.18 -3.56 -2.76
CA ARG A 255 -11.24 -4.46 -3.26
C ARG A 255 -11.59 -4.17 -4.72
N GLU A 256 -11.66 -2.89 -5.08
CA GLU A 256 -11.97 -2.44 -6.43
C GLU A 256 -10.88 -2.81 -7.43
N LEU A 257 -9.61 -2.57 -7.10
CA LEU A 257 -8.48 -2.91 -7.96
C LEU A 257 -8.29 -4.44 -8.07
N SER A 258 -8.39 -5.19 -6.96
CA SER A 258 -8.38 -6.66 -6.98
C SER A 258 -9.54 -7.23 -7.81
N GLY A 259 -10.73 -6.64 -7.68
CA GLY A 259 -11.92 -6.96 -8.48
C GLY A 259 -11.74 -6.65 -9.97
N LEU A 260 -11.17 -5.49 -10.31
CA LEU A 260 -10.89 -5.07 -11.68
C LEU A 260 -9.86 -6.01 -12.34
N VAL A 261 -8.75 -6.33 -11.66
CA VAL A 261 -7.75 -7.30 -12.15
C VAL A 261 -8.41 -8.65 -12.45
N ARG A 262 -9.28 -9.13 -11.55
CA ARG A 262 -10.04 -10.37 -11.75
C ARG A 262 -10.96 -10.30 -12.96
N ALA A 263 -11.69 -9.20 -13.13
CA ALA A 263 -12.61 -8.98 -14.25
C ALA A 263 -11.87 -8.93 -15.59
N LEU A 264 -10.79 -8.14 -15.68
CA LEU A 264 -9.98 -8.01 -16.89
C LEU A 264 -9.35 -9.33 -17.32
N ARG A 265 -8.79 -10.08 -16.36
CA ARG A 265 -8.26 -11.41 -16.64
C ARG A 265 -9.35 -12.35 -17.18
N ASN A 266 -10.47 -12.44 -16.49
CA ASN A 266 -11.49 -13.45 -16.80
C ASN A 266 -12.29 -13.11 -18.06
N ASN A 267 -12.57 -11.83 -18.31
CA ASN A 267 -13.50 -11.43 -19.37
C ASN A 267 -12.78 -11.04 -20.66
N ILE A 268 -11.52 -10.58 -20.60
CA ILE A 268 -10.75 -10.14 -21.79
C ILE A 268 -9.38 -10.79 -21.88
N SER A 269 -9.10 -11.80 -21.06
CA SER A 269 -7.83 -12.56 -21.05
C SER A 269 -6.59 -11.65 -20.90
N ALA A 270 -6.71 -10.58 -20.10
CA ALA A 270 -5.61 -9.66 -19.84
C ALA A 270 -4.45 -10.41 -19.15
N ILE A 271 -3.27 -10.42 -19.79
CA ILE A 271 -2.05 -11.04 -19.24
C ILE A 271 -1.24 -10.00 -18.47
N ASN A 272 -0.91 -8.90 -19.13
CA ASN A 272 -0.03 -7.87 -18.59
C ASN A 272 -0.88 -6.73 -18.06
N ILE A 273 -0.78 -6.47 -16.76
CA ILE A 273 -1.48 -5.38 -16.08
C ILE A 273 -0.45 -4.58 -15.27
N LEU A 274 -0.42 -3.28 -15.47
CA LEU A 274 0.30 -2.33 -14.64
C LEU A 274 -0.70 -1.57 -13.78
N ILE A 275 -0.41 -1.39 -12.50
CA ILE A 275 -1.16 -0.50 -11.61
C ILE A 275 -0.18 0.53 -11.05
N THR A 276 -0.50 1.81 -11.19
CA THR A 276 0.35 2.91 -10.72
C THR A 276 -0.51 4.07 -10.22
N ALA A 277 0.14 5.14 -9.78
CA ALA A 277 -0.48 6.37 -9.33
C ALA A 277 0.08 7.57 -10.10
N ASP A 278 -0.68 8.64 -10.13
CA ASP A 278 -0.25 9.96 -10.56
C ASP A 278 0.49 10.72 -9.44
N HIS A 279 0.03 10.61 -8.20
CA HIS A 279 0.69 11.11 -7.00
C HIS A 279 0.32 10.29 -5.76
N GLY A 280 1.05 10.52 -4.67
CA GLY A 280 0.59 10.19 -3.32
C GLY A 280 0.08 11.44 -2.59
N TYR A 281 0.05 11.39 -1.26
CA TYR A 281 -0.49 12.46 -0.43
C TYR A 281 0.06 12.43 1.00
N ILE A 282 0.02 13.57 1.66
CA ILE A 282 0.17 13.67 3.11
C ILE A 282 -1.23 13.61 3.73
N TYR A 283 -1.38 12.78 4.76
CA TYR A 283 -2.57 12.78 5.61
C TYR A 283 -2.22 13.01 7.06
N ARG A 284 -3.00 13.83 7.77
CA ARG A 284 -2.88 14.08 9.21
C ARG A 284 -4.27 14.13 9.80
N ARG A 285 -4.53 13.49 10.94
CA ARG A 285 -5.84 13.63 11.59
C ARG A 285 -5.98 15.01 12.21
N THR A 286 -4.88 15.55 12.75
CA THR A 286 -4.83 16.90 13.29
C THR A 286 -4.39 17.90 12.21
N PRO A 287 -5.25 18.88 11.85
CA PRO A 287 -4.91 19.96 10.94
C PRO A 287 -3.67 20.76 11.34
N LEU A 288 -2.97 21.31 10.34
CA LEU A 288 -1.99 22.37 10.57
C LEU A 288 -2.66 23.62 11.12
N ALA A 289 -2.14 24.18 12.21
CA ALA A 289 -2.64 25.44 12.74
C ALA A 289 -2.37 26.60 11.76
N GLU A 290 -3.30 27.55 11.68
CA GLU A 290 -3.20 28.69 10.74
C GLU A 290 -1.92 29.51 10.89
N ARG A 291 -1.37 29.59 12.11
CA ARG A 291 -0.12 30.29 12.40
C ARG A 291 1.12 29.61 11.79
N ASP A 292 1.05 28.30 11.57
CA ASP A 292 2.16 27.49 11.06
C ASP A 292 2.16 27.45 9.52
N LYS A 293 1.06 27.87 8.89
CA LYS A 293 0.90 27.91 7.42
C LYS A 293 1.70 29.06 6.79
N THR A 294 2.28 28.77 5.63
CA THR A 294 3.03 29.76 4.84
C THR A 294 2.08 30.79 4.25
N PRO A 295 2.37 32.11 4.31
CA PRO A 295 1.59 33.12 3.61
C PRO A 295 1.50 32.81 2.11
N ARG A 296 0.34 33.02 1.52
CA ARG A 296 0.09 32.74 0.10
C ARG A 296 0.11 34.04 -0.71
N GLU A 297 0.86 34.05 -1.80
CA GLU A 297 0.96 35.18 -2.72
C GLU A 297 0.26 34.82 -4.04
N ASP A 298 -1.06 34.96 -4.10
CA ASP A 298 -1.82 34.56 -5.30
C ASP A 298 -1.57 35.45 -6.53
N ALA A 299 -1.20 36.71 -6.33
CA ALA A 299 -1.04 37.69 -7.41
C ALA A 299 0.05 37.33 -8.43
N ILE A 300 0.97 36.45 -8.05
CA ILE A 300 2.08 36.00 -8.91
C ILE A 300 1.80 34.63 -9.56
N GLY A 301 0.72 33.94 -9.18
CA GLY A 301 0.45 32.57 -9.59
C GLY A 301 -0.36 32.46 -10.88
N ILE A 302 0.08 31.57 -11.78
CA ILE A 302 -0.75 31.03 -12.87
C ILE A 302 -1.79 30.06 -12.31
N GLU A 303 -1.37 29.23 -11.35
CA GLU A 303 -2.22 28.36 -10.55
C GLU A 303 -1.66 28.27 -9.15
N SER A 304 -2.55 28.35 -8.15
CA SER A 304 -2.17 28.33 -6.75
C SER A 304 -3.02 27.33 -5.99
N LYS A 305 -2.37 26.39 -5.32
CA LYS A 305 -2.96 25.32 -4.50
C LYS A 305 -2.35 25.35 -3.09
N ARG A 306 -2.83 24.48 -2.19
CA ARG A 306 -2.34 24.43 -0.80
C ARG A 306 -0.86 24.06 -0.70
N ARG A 307 -0.32 23.28 -1.65
CA ARG A 307 1.05 22.76 -1.62
C ARG A 307 1.97 23.30 -2.73
N PHE A 308 1.46 24.14 -3.64
CA PHE A 308 2.30 24.76 -4.65
C PHE A 308 1.67 26.02 -5.24
N ILE A 309 2.51 26.86 -5.84
CA ILE A 309 2.14 27.92 -6.77
C ILE A 309 2.93 27.70 -8.05
N LEU A 310 2.26 27.62 -9.19
CA LEU A 310 2.89 27.69 -10.52
C LEU A 310 3.01 29.15 -10.91
N THR A 311 4.19 29.60 -11.31
CA THR A 311 4.44 31.02 -11.65
C THR A 311 5.52 31.15 -12.72
N LYS A 312 5.50 32.25 -13.47
CA LYS A 312 6.62 32.73 -14.31
C LYS A 312 7.51 33.74 -13.59
N ALA A 313 7.06 34.25 -12.45
CA ALA A 313 7.80 35.25 -11.70
C ALA A 313 8.98 34.58 -10.99
N ASP A 314 10.15 35.23 -11.06
CA ASP A 314 11.30 34.83 -10.26
C ASP A 314 11.18 35.43 -8.86
N VAL A 315 10.46 34.73 -7.99
CA VAL A 315 10.16 35.18 -6.62
C VAL A 315 10.79 34.25 -5.58
N HIS A 316 11.14 34.84 -4.44
CA HIS A 316 11.56 34.09 -3.27
C HIS A 316 10.55 34.29 -2.14
N ILE A 317 9.74 33.27 -1.86
CA ILE A 317 8.81 33.26 -0.72
C ILE A 317 9.49 32.53 0.44
N GLN A 318 9.57 33.18 1.60
CA GLN A 318 10.16 32.58 2.79
C GLN A 318 9.47 31.26 3.15
N GLY A 319 10.26 30.23 3.47
CA GLY A 319 9.72 28.91 3.83
C GLY A 319 9.31 28.04 2.64
N THR A 320 9.65 28.44 1.41
CA THR A 320 9.38 27.66 0.19
C THR A 320 10.66 27.23 -0.53
N GLN A 321 10.51 26.33 -1.50
CA GLN A 321 11.52 25.93 -2.47
C GLN A 321 10.97 26.17 -3.88
N ALA A 322 11.83 26.63 -4.80
CA ALA A 322 11.43 26.96 -6.16
C ALA A 322 12.07 25.98 -7.17
N PHE A 323 11.23 25.28 -7.92
CA PHE A 323 11.66 24.28 -8.88
C PHE A 323 11.33 24.71 -10.31
N SER A 324 12.31 24.68 -11.20
CA SER A 324 12.05 24.88 -12.63
C SER A 324 11.38 23.64 -13.21
N LEU A 325 10.38 23.84 -14.08
CA LEU A 325 9.73 22.75 -14.80
C LEU A 325 10.48 22.29 -16.07
N ASN A 326 11.70 22.80 -16.29
CA ASN A 326 12.55 22.43 -17.44
C ASN A 326 12.86 20.92 -17.52
N TYR A 327 12.76 20.18 -16.43
CA TYR A 327 12.99 18.73 -16.45
C TYR A 327 11.88 17.94 -17.17
N LEU A 328 10.72 18.56 -17.42
CA LEU A 328 9.57 17.99 -18.14
C LEU A 328 9.58 18.33 -19.63
N ALA A 329 10.16 19.48 -19.97
CA ALA A 329 10.03 20.09 -21.27
C ALA A 329 11.25 19.78 -22.14
N LYS A 330 11.01 19.59 -23.44
CA LYS A 330 12.09 19.50 -24.43
C LYS A 330 12.74 20.87 -24.65
N ASP A 331 11.92 21.92 -24.61
CA ASP A 331 12.32 23.32 -24.74
C ASP A 331 12.32 24.01 -23.37
N LYS A 332 13.08 25.10 -23.23
CA LYS A 332 13.10 25.85 -21.96
C LYS A 332 11.74 26.48 -21.68
N THR A 333 11.27 26.36 -20.44
CA THR A 333 10.12 27.05 -19.87
C THR A 333 10.58 28.00 -18.77
N ASP A 334 9.89 29.14 -18.67
CA ASP A 334 10.02 30.11 -17.58
C ASP A 334 9.09 29.76 -16.40
N ILE A 335 8.25 28.73 -16.52
CA ILE A 335 7.35 28.29 -15.45
C ILE A 335 8.13 27.52 -14.38
N ARG A 336 7.84 27.89 -13.13
CA ARG A 336 8.42 27.30 -11.92
C ARG A 336 7.30 26.92 -10.96
N ALA A 337 7.56 25.91 -10.14
CA ALA A 337 6.73 25.53 -9.01
C ALA A 337 7.36 26.03 -7.71
N ILE A 338 6.62 26.85 -6.97
CA ILE A 338 6.98 27.32 -5.63
C ILE A 338 6.25 26.44 -4.63
N ILE A 339 6.98 25.66 -3.85
CA ILE A 339 6.44 24.60 -2.98
C ILE A 339 6.82 24.90 -1.52
N PRO A 340 5.89 24.93 -0.56
CA PRO A 340 6.22 25.07 0.85
C PRO A 340 7.12 23.93 1.32
N ARG A 341 8.10 24.26 2.17
CA ARG A 341 9.04 23.27 2.71
C ARG A 341 8.34 22.18 3.51
N ALA A 342 8.96 21.01 3.46
CA ALA A 342 8.55 19.82 4.18
C ALA A 342 7.05 19.52 3.96
N THR A 343 6.31 19.41 5.05
CA THR A 343 4.87 19.12 5.05
C THR A 343 3.98 20.35 5.16
N ASN A 344 4.55 21.56 5.02
CA ASN A 344 3.78 22.80 5.26
C ASN A 344 2.82 23.12 4.10
N CYS A 345 1.84 24.00 4.32
CA CYS A 345 0.90 24.44 3.30
C CYS A 345 0.83 25.96 3.24
N PHE A 346 0.51 26.48 2.06
CA PHE A 346 0.05 27.85 1.90
C PHE A 346 -1.30 28.06 2.60
N LYS A 347 -1.50 29.25 3.18
CA LYS A 347 -2.81 29.70 3.66
C LYS A 347 -3.80 29.71 2.50
N ALA A 348 -4.96 29.08 2.67
CA ALA A 348 -5.99 29.03 1.64
C ALA A 348 -7.36 29.11 2.30
N GLN A 349 -8.29 29.83 1.67
CA GLN A 349 -9.68 29.88 2.10
C GLN A 349 -10.37 28.53 1.89
N GLY A 350 -11.23 28.12 2.82
CA GLY A 350 -12.03 26.89 2.74
C GLY A 350 -11.66 25.82 3.78
N SER A 351 -12.62 24.94 4.08
CA SER A 351 -12.46 23.77 4.94
C SER A 351 -11.60 22.69 4.25
N GLY A 352 -11.07 21.74 5.03
CA GLY A 352 -10.21 20.65 4.55
C GLY A 352 -8.73 20.98 4.64
N SER A 353 -7.98 20.18 5.39
CA SER A 353 -6.53 20.36 5.57
C SER A 353 -5.80 19.11 6.09
N CYS A 354 -6.56 18.03 6.28
CA CYS A 354 -6.02 16.75 6.72
C CYS A 354 -5.38 16.02 5.55
N TYR A 355 -5.98 16.10 4.36
CA TYR A 355 -5.44 15.53 3.12
C TYR A 355 -4.86 16.62 2.22
N VAL A 356 -3.59 16.52 1.85
CA VAL A 356 -2.94 17.46 0.94
C VAL A 356 -1.94 16.75 0.02
N HIS A 357 -1.85 17.23 -1.22
CA HIS A 357 -0.84 16.81 -2.19
C HIS A 357 -0.40 18.00 -3.06
N GLY A 358 0.69 17.84 -3.80
CA GLY A 358 1.24 18.84 -4.72
C GLY A 358 2.63 19.33 -4.35
N GLY A 359 3.22 18.82 -3.26
CA GLY A 359 4.56 19.15 -2.80
C GLY A 359 5.62 18.13 -3.23
N THR A 360 6.65 17.99 -2.40
CA THR A 360 7.84 17.16 -2.69
C THR A 360 7.98 15.97 -1.73
N SER A 361 7.10 15.79 -0.74
CA SER A 361 7.32 14.78 0.30
C SER A 361 7.39 13.37 -0.28
N LEU A 362 8.13 12.47 0.39
CA LEU A 362 8.27 11.10 -0.09
C LEU A 362 6.91 10.37 -0.16
N GLN A 363 5.97 10.70 0.72
CA GLN A 363 4.59 10.21 0.66
C GLN A 363 3.85 10.66 -0.61
N GLU A 364 4.24 11.79 -1.20
CA GLU A 364 3.65 12.34 -2.43
C GLU A 364 4.38 11.85 -3.70
N VAL A 365 5.71 11.69 -3.66
CA VAL A 365 6.54 11.49 -4.86
C VAL A 365 7.17 10.10 -4.99
N VAL A 366 6.98 9.20 -4.02
CA VAL A 366 7.36 7.79 -4.18
C VAL A 366 6.19 7.06 -4.83
N ILE A 367 6.23 6.95 -6.16
CA ILE A 367 5.08 6.46 -6.95
C ILE A 367 5.21 4.97 -7.21
N PRO A 368 4.24 4.14 -6.79
CA PRO A 368 4.31 2.70 -6.99
C PRO A 368 4.04 2.29 -8.44
N VAL A 369 4.68 1.22 -8.89
CA VAL A 369 4.37 0.52 -10.14
C VAL A 369 4.22 -0.97 -9.85
N VAL A 370 2.98 -1.43 -9.69
CA VAL A 370 2.64 -2.85 -9.53
C VAL A 370 2.58 -3.48 -10.92
N LYS A 371 3.36 -4.55 -11.12
CA LYS A 371 3.43 -5.32 -12.37
C LYS A 371 2.78 -6.67 -12.13
N PHE A 372 1.54 -6.81 -12.57
CA PHE A 372 0.80 -8.06 -12.49
C PHE A 372 0.86 -8.81 -13.82
N LYS A 373 1.29 -10.06 -13.78
CA LYS A 373 1.27 -10.97 -14.93
C LYS A 373 0.36 -12.15 -14.62
N SER A 374 -0.72 -12.28 -15.38
CA SER A 374 -1.66 -13.40 -15.23
C SER A 374 -1.07 -14.70 -15.78
N ASP A 375 -1.32 -15.80 -15.06
CA ASP A 375 -0.98 -17.13 -15.51
C ASP A 375 -2.08 -17.70 -16.42
N LYS A 376 -1.79 -17.86 -17.71
CA LYS A 376 -2.73 -18.43 -18.71
C LYS A 376 -2.85 -19.96 -18.66
N ASN A 377 -1.87 -20.65 -18.07
CA ASN A 377 -1.82 -22.12 -18.06
C ASN A 377 -2.36 -22.67 -16.74
N LEU A 378 -3.55 -23.27 -16.80
CA LEU A 378 -4.28 -23.93 -15.71
C LEU A 378 -3.59 -25.19 -15.10
N SER A 379 -2.25 -25.27 -15.10
CA SER A 379 -1.51 -26.38 -14.46
C SER A 379 -0.20 -26.01 -13.77
N ARG A 380 0.33 -24.79 -13.92
CA ARG A 380 1.55 -24.33 -13.24
C ARG A 380 1.31 -22.94 -12.65
N SER A 381 1.59 -22.83 -11.35
CA SER A 381 1.46 -21.63 -10.51
C SER A 381 0.05 -21.40 -9.93
N MET A 382 -0.39 -22.33 -9.08
CA MET A 382 -0.85 -21.85 -7.78
C MET A 382 0.40 -21.28 -7.10
N SER A 383 0.33 -20.04 -6.61
CA SER A 383 1.22 -19.58 -5.55
C SER A 383 1.37 -20.72 -4.55
N ALA A 384 2.61 -21.16 -4.28
CA ALA A 384 2.85 -22.38 -3.53
C ALA A 384 2.10 -22.30 -2.19
N LYS A 385 1.10 -23.16 -2.02
CA LYS A 385 0.22 -23.14 -0.84
C LYS A 385 0.98 -23.81 0.30
N LYS A 386 0.91 -23.32 1.53
CA LYS A 386 1.50 -24.08 2.64
C LYS A 386 0.77 -25.42 2.82
N VAL A 387 1.49 -26.47 3.21
CA VAL A 387 0.89 -27.75 3.60
C VAL A 387 -0.09 -27.54 4.76
N SER A 388 -1.11 -28.38 4.85
CA SER A 388 -2.07 -28.30 5.95
C SER A 388 -1.69 -29.23 7.10
N LEU A 389 -1.82 -28.71 8.33
CA LEU A 389 -1.57 -29.42 9.58
C LEU A 389 -2.88 -29.57 10.36
N ASN A 390 -3.20 -30.79 10.77
CA ASN A 390 -4.41 -31.11 11.54
C ASN A 390 -4.08 -31.86 12.83
N LEU A 391 -4.84 -31.58 13.90
CA LEU A 391 -4.81 -32.35 15.14
C LEU A 391 -5.54 -33.69 14.96
N THR A 392 -4.86 -34.82 15.17
CA THR A 392 -5.43 -36.16 14.95
C THR A 392 -6.10 -36.76 16.17
N ASN A 393 -5.79 -36.28 17.38
CA ASN A 393 -6.46 -36.73 18.59
C ASN A 393 -7.97 -36.51 18.45
N LEU A 394 -8.80 -37.53 18.75
CA LEU A 394 -10.26 -37.40 18.74
C LEU A 394 -10.79 -36.85 20.07
N SER A 395 -10.15 -37.20 21.19
CA SER A 395 -10.50 -36.67 22.50
C SER A 395 -10.18 -35.17 22.56
N ARG A 396 -11.16 -34.39 23.01
CA ARG A 396 -11.03 -32.96 23.34
C ARG A 396 -11.01 -32.74 24.86
N LYS A 397 -10.61 -33.76 25.63
CA LYS A 397 -10.52 -33.72 27.09
C LYS A 397 -9.09 -33.98 27.57
N ILE A 398 -8.58 -33.13 28.45
CA ILE A 398 -7.26 -33.26 29.10
C ILE A 398 -7.45 -33.60 30.57
N THR A 399 -6.85 -34.71 31.02
CA THR A 399 -6.97 -35.19 32.40
C THR A 399 -5.65 -35.21 33.18
N SER A 400 -4.56 -34.78 32.53
CA SER A 400 -3.19 -34.76 33.08
C SER A 400 -2.52 -33.43 32.76
N VAL A 401 -1.71 -32.93 33.70
CA VAL A 401 -0.88 -31.71 33.53
C VAL A 401 0.04 -31.84 32.32
N ILE A 402 0.55 -33.05 32.08
CA ILE A 402 1.34 -33.37 30.90
C ILE A 402 0.48 -34.17 29.94
N THR A 403 0.25 -33.64 28.74
CA THR A 403 -0.47 -34.31 27.66
C THR A 403 0.34 -34.29 26.37
N HIS A 404 0.11 -35.26 25.50
CA HIS A 404 0.74 -35.32 24.18
C HIS A 404 -0.32 -35.21 23.11
N LEU A 405 -0.15 -34.26 22.20
CA LEU A 405 -1.00 -34.09 21.03
C LEU A 405 -0.24 -34.48 19.79
N THR A 406 -0.94 -35.08 18.85
CA THR A 406 -0.39 -35.57 17.59
C THR A 406 -0.99 -34.76 16.45
N PHE A 407 -0.12 -34.19 15.63
CA PHE A 407 -0.47 -33.40 14.47
C PHE A 407 -0.04 -34.14 13.21
N PHE A 408 -0.84 -34.03 12.16
CA PHE A 408 -0.60 -34.69 10.89
C PHE A 408 -0.56 -33.67 9.76
N GLN A 409 0.51 -33.72 8.99
CA GLN A 409 0.68 -32.96 7.76
C GLN A 409 -0.02 -33.72 6.61
N ASN A 410 -1.13 -33.18 6.11
CA ASN A 410 -2.01 -33.90 5.18
C ASN A 410 -1.37 -34.14 3.81
N GLU A 411 -0.51 -33.22 3.35
CA GLU A 411 0.16 -33.27 2.07
C GLU A 411 1.68 -33.19 2.24
N PRO A 412 2.50 -33.98 1.52
CA PRO A 412 3.95 -33.77 1.52
C PRO A 412 4.32 -32.41 0.90
N VAL A 413 5.40 -31.81 1.39
CA VAL A 413 6.03 -30.63 0.76
C VAL A 413 6.55 -31.01 -0.62
N GLY A 414 6.42 -30.09 -1.56
CA GLY A 414 6.89 -30.27 -2.93
C GLY A 414 6.89 -28.96 -3.70
N GLU A 415 7.05 -29.03 -5.02
CA GLU A 415 7.18 -27.83 -5.87
C GLU A 415 6.01 -26.83 -5.75
N LYS A 416 4.83 -27.30 -5.36
CA LYS A 416 3.60 -26.49 -5.24
C LYS A 416 3.12 -26.30 -3.79
N LEU A 417 3.76 -26.96 -2.83
CA LEU A 417 3.33 -26.97 -1.43
C LEU A 417 4.49 -26.60 -0.51
N LEU A 418 4.44 -25.42 0.12
CA LEU A 418 5.48 -24.91 1.01
C LEU A 418 5.37 -25.51 2.41
N PRO A 419 6.47 -25.53 3.18
CA PRO A 419 6.41 -25.83 4.60
C PRO A 419 5.45 -24.90 5.35
N LEU A 420 4.83 -25.43 6.41
CA LEU A 420 4.04 -24.65 7.36
C LEU A 420 4.75 -24.67 8.71
N ARG A 421 5.04 -23.49 9.25
CA ARG A 421 5.63 -23.32 10.59
C ARG A 421 4.60 -22.70 11.52
N VAL A 422 4.18 -23.47 12.52
CA VAL A 422 3.19 -23.01 13.50
C VAL A 422 3.72 -23.04 14.93
N THR A 423 3.29 -22.06 15.69
CA THR A 423 3.47 -21.99 17.13
C THR A 423 2.18 -22.40 17.82
N ALA A 424 2.25 -23.45 18.65
CA ALA A 424 1.11 -24.10 19.29
C ALA A 424 1.18 -24.01 20.81
N TYR A 425 0.08 -23.60 21.46
CA TYR A 425 -0.04 -23.51 22.91
C TYR A 425 -1.51 -23.55 23.37
N PHE A 426 -1.75 -23.83 24.65
CA PHE A 426 -3.08 -23.70 25.26
C PHE A 426 -3.31 -22.31 25.84
N ALA A 427 -4.52 -21.79 25.67
CA ALA A 427 -5.00 -20.56 26.27
C ALA A 427 -6.35 -20.75 26.98
N ASP A 428 -6.62 -19.90 27.97
CA ASP A 428 -7.96 -19.77 28.56
C ASP A 428 -8.90 -18.92 27.68
N GLU A 429 -10.15 -18.75 28.10
CA GLU A 429 -11.17 -17.95 27.41
C GLU A 429 -10.75 -16.48 27.20
N ALA A 430 -10.01 -15.91 28.15
CA ALA A 430 -9.47 -14.56 28.07
C ALA A 430 -8.23 -14.44 27.18
N GLY A 431 -7.73 -15.56 26.63
CA GLY A 431 -6.57 -15.61 25.75
C GLY A 431 -5.22 -15.69 26.46
N ASN A 432 -5.20 -15.88 27.79
CA ASN A 432 -3.96 -16.04 28.53
C ASN A 432 -3.36 -17.42 28.26
N ARG A 433 -2.07 -17.48 27.93
CA ARG A 433 -1.37 -18.74 27.72
C ARG A 433 -1.27 -19.55 29.03
N ILE A 434 -1.73 -20.79 28.99
CA ILE A 434 -1.76 -21.74 30.12
C ILE A 434 -0.87 -22.98 29.91
N SER A 435 -0.04 -23.03 28.88
CA SER A 435 0.96 -24.10 28.68
C SER A 435 2.31 -23.58 28.21
N ASN A 436 3.29 -24.48 28.10
CA ASN A 436 4.46 -24.25 27.24
C ASN A 436 4.05 -24.08 25.77
N GLU A 437 4.99 -23.55 25.00
CA GLU A 437 4.86 -23.34 23.56
C GLU A 437 5.62 -24.43 22.81
N ASN A 438 5.02 -24.95 21.75
CA ASN A 438 5.65 -25.91 20.84
C ASN A 438 5.69 -25.31 19.43
N ILE A 439 6.82 -25.46 18.75
CA ILE A 439 6.99 -25.06 17.36
C ILE A 439 6.91 -26.32 16.51
N ILE A 440 5.94 -26.36 15.59
CA ILE A 440 5.74 -27.48 14.66
C ILE A 440 6.13 -27.01 13.27
N ILE A 441 7.10 -27.69 12.66
CA ILE A 441 7.56 -27.42 11.29
C ILE A 441 7.07 -28.55 10.39
N ALA A 442 5.93 -28.33 9.74
CA ALA A 442 5.37 -29.25 8.77
C ALA A 442 6.10 -29.08 7.42
N GLU A 443 7.25 -29.74 7.28
CA GLU A 443 8.12 -29.64 6.10
C GLU A 443 8.38 -30.98 5.39
N SER A 444 7.73 -32.06 5.82
CA SER A 444 8.06 -33.39 5.35
C SER A 444 7.69 -33.57 3.87
N THR A 445 8.63 -34.03 3.05
CA THR A 445 8.44 -34.32 1.62
C THR A 445 7.98 -35.77 1.36
N SER A 446 7.87 -36.58 2.42
CA SER A 446 7.63 -38.02 2.33
C SER A 446 6.16 -38.35 2.10
N SER A 447 5.86 -39.25 1.17
CA SER A 447 4.52 -39.83 1.01
C SER A 447 4.08 -40.70 2.20
N ASN A 448 5.04 -41.30 2.91
CA ASN A 448 4.78 -42.13 4.10
C ASN A 448 4.14 -41.30 5.23
N PRO A 449 2.90 -41.63 5.70
CA PRO A 449 2.20 -40.91 6.76
C PRO A 449 2.97 -40.82 8.10
N GLY A 450 3.73 -41.86 8.45
CA GLY A 450 4.49 -41.87 9.70
C GLY A 450 5.56 -40.77 9.77
N LYS A 451 6.13 -40.39 8.62
CA LYS A 451 7.10 -39.28 8.50
C LYS A 451 6.45 -37.90 8.40
N ARG A 452 5.12 -37.83 8.45
CA ARG A 452 4.30 -36.61 8.40
C ARG A 452 3.52 -36.38 9.70
N THR A 453 3.92 -37.08 10.76
CA THR A 453 3.26 -37.07 12.07
C THR A 453 4.19 -36.46 13.10
N TYR A 454 3.68 -35.48 13.84
CA TYR A 454 4.41 -34.69 14.84
C TYR A 454 3.72 -34.89 16.19
N LYS A 455 4.44 -35.42 17.19
CA LYS A 455 3.90 -35.67 18.52
C LYS A 455 4.53 -34.71 19.51
N GLU A 456 3.75 -33.72 19.94
CA GLU A 456 4.21 -32.63 20.79
C GLU A 456 3.75 -32.79 22.23
N LYS A 457 4.63 -32.45 23.17
CA LYS A 457 4.35 -32.47 24.60
C LYS A 457 3.85 -31.10 25.06
N PHE A 458 2.66 -31.07 25.63
CA PHE A 458 2.11 -29.90 26.31
C PHE A 458 2.14 -30.13 27.82
N THR A 459 2.65 -29.15 28.53
CA THR A 459 2.72 -29.06 29.99
C THR A 459 1.91 -27.85 30.40
N LEU A 460 0.78 -28.11 31.04
CA LEU A 460 -0.11 -27.10 31.58
C LEU A 460 0.54 -26.38 32.76
N LYS A 461 0.21 -25.10 32.96
CA LYS A 461 0.61 -24.35 34.15
C LYS A 461 -0.03 -24.96 35.39
N ASP A 462 0.67 -24.86 36.51
CA ASP A 462 0.14 -25.23 37.82
C ASP A 462 -0.86 -24.16 38.29
N MET A 463 -2.14 -24.43 38.07
CA MET A 463 -3.26 -23.56 38.44
C MET A 463 -4.54 -24.39 38.56
N ALA A 464 -5.57 -23.80 39.19
CA ALA A 464 -6.90 -24.40 39.22
C ALA A 464 -7.55 -24.35 37.83
N TYR A 465 -8.05 -25.49 37.37
CA TYR A 465 -8.81 -25.60 36.12
C TYR A 465 -10.27 -25.91 36.42
N ASP A 466 -11.17 -25.12 35.83
CA ASP A 466 -12.61 -25.33 35.89
C ASP A 466 -13.07 -26.18 34.70
N LYS A 467 -13.63 -27.35 34.97
CA LYS A 467 -14.16 -28.29 33.96
C LYS A 467 -15.41 -27.80 33.24
N ALA A 468 -16.08 -26.76 33.77
CA ALA A 468 -17.24 -26.13 33.13
C ALA A 468 -16.82 -25.07 32.09
N LYS A 469 -15.54 -24.71 32.03
CA LYS A 469 -15.00 -23.72 31.07
C LYS A 469 -14.33 -24.38 29.88
N GLU A 470 -14.34 -23.66 28.76
CA GLU A 470 -13.57 -24.03 27.58
C GLU A 470 -12.16 -23.46 27.62
N TYR A 471 -11.21 -24.27 27.18
CA TYR A 471 -9.83 -23.88 26.91
C TYR A 471 -9.53 -24.12 25.45
N TYR A 472 -8.55 -23.42 24.90
CA TYR A 472 -8.28 -23.46 23.47
C TYR A 472 -6.85 -23.87 23.20
N LEU A 473 -6.67 -24.87 22.35
CA LEU A 473 -5.40 -25.06 21.65
C LEU A 473 -5.35 -24.07 20.49
N ILE A 474 -4.39 -23.15 20.54
CA ILE A 474 -4.16 -22.12 19.53
C ILE A 474 -2.96 -22.53 18.69
N LEU A 475 -3.09 -22.50 17.37
CA LEU A 475 -2.01 -22.64 16.40
C LEU A 475 -1.86 -21.32 15.67
N LYS A 476 -0.67 -20.73 15.67
CA LYS A 476 -0.36 -19.49 14.95
C LYS A 476 0.63 -19.74 13.82
N ASP A 477 0.32 -19.31 12.60
CA ASP A 477 1.27 -19.28 11.49
C ASP A 477 2.28 -18.15 11.71
N GLU A 478 3.58 -18.49 11.74
CA GLU A 478 4.65 -17.51 11.99
C GLU A 478 4.97 -16.63 10.78
N ASP A 479 4.65 -17.05 9.55
CA ASP A 479 4.97 -16.27 8.35
C ASP A 479 3.79 -15.42 7.85
N GLU A 480 2.61 -15.50 8.47
CA GLU A 480 1.46 -14.66 8.16
C GLU A 480 1.51 -13.34 8.95
N LEU A 481 1.27 -12.21 8.29
CA LEU A 481 1.42 -10.89 8.92
C LEU A 481 0.06 -10.29 9.33
N VAL A 482 -1.03 -10.69 8.67
CA VAL A 482 -2.35 -10.07 8.86
C VAL A 482 -3.26 -10.92 9.75
N ASN A 483 -3.43 -12.21 9.44
CA ASN A 483 -4.24 -13.14 10.24
C ASN A 483 -3.42 -14.35 10.71
N ARG A 484 -2.74 -14.19 11.84
CA ARG A 484 -1.80 -15.21 12.36
C ARG A 484 -2.46 -16.47 12.90
N GLU A 485 -3.75 -16.44 13.24
CA GLU A 485 -4.41 -17.61 13.84
C GLU A 485 -4.73 -18.66 12.76
N TYR A 486 -3.94 -19.72 12.73
CA TYR A 486 -4.10 -20.84 11.81
C TYR A 486 -5.26 -21.76 12.25
N ALA A 487 -5.37 -22.03 13.55
CA ALA A 487 -6.49 -22.80 14.11
C ALA A 487 -6.71 -22.49 15.60
N ARG A 488 -7.98 -22.58 16.02
CA ARG A 488 -8.42 -22.52 17.42
C ARG A 488 -9.32 -23.71 17.70
N ILE A 489 -8.89 -24.59 18.60
CA ILE A 489 -9.56 -25.88 18.87
C ILE A 489 -9.98 -25.94 20.34
N PRO A 490 -11.29 -26.11 20.66
CA PRO A 490 -11.77 -26.16 22.03
C PRO A 490 -11.40 -27.48 22.73
N PHE A 491 -11.11 -27.38 24.02
CA PHE A 491 -10.76 -28.48 24.93
C PHE A 491 -11.39 -28.25 26.30
N VAL A 492 -11.73 -29.36 26.96
CA VAL A 492 -12.10 -29.41 28.38
C VAL A 492 -10.90 -29.90 29.19
N ILE A 493 -10.53 -29.18 30.25
CA ILE A 493 -9.46 -29.58 31.16
C ILE A 493 -10.08 -30.03 32.48
N ASP A 494 -9.88 -31.30 32.84
CA ASP A 494 -10.46 -31.99 34.00
C ASP A 494 -9.36 -32.83 34.67
N LEU A 495 -8.45 -32.15 35.39
CA LEU A 495 -7.30 -32.78 36.03
C LEU A 495 -7.74 -33.58 37.25
N VAL A 496 -7.32 -34.84 37.34
CA VAL A 496 -7.74 -35.79 38.40
C VAL A 496 -7.08 -35.51 39.76
N PHE A 497 -6.14 -34.56 39.85
CA PHE A 497 -5.45 -34.23 41.11
C PHE A 497 -5.42 -32.72 41.37
N GLY A 498 -6.42 -32.27 42.12
CA GLY A 498 -6.44 -31.00 42.86
C GLY A 498 -6.77 -31.24 44.35
N GLY A 499 -6.43 -32.42 44.87
CA GLY A 499 -6.42 -32.70 46.30
C GLY A 499 -5.11 -32.21 46.90
N SER A 500 -5.21 -31.21 47.75
CA SER A 500 -4.17 -30.69 48.66
C SER A 500 -3.13 -31.72 49.09
N ILE A 501 -1.85 -31.44 48.84
CA ILE A 501 -0.76 -31.92 49.71
C ILE A 501 -0.36 -30.71 50.56
N GLN A 502 -0.82 -30.71 51.81
CA GLN A 502 -0.28 -29.86 52.88
C GLN A 502 1.11 -30.38 53.25
N PHE A 503 2.06 -29.45 53.45
CA PHE A 503 3.11 -29.61 54.44
C PHE A 503 2.77 -28.73 55.64
#